data_AF-A0A2S3R973-F1
#
_entry.id   AF-A0A2S3R973-F1
#
_cell.length_a   1.000
_cell.length_b   1.000
_cell.length_c   1.000
_cell.angle_alpha   90.00
_cell.angle_beta   90.00
_cell.angle_gamma   90.00
#
_symmetry.space_group_name_H-M   'P 1'
#
loop_
_entity.id
_entity.type
_entity.pdbx_description
1 polymer ?
#
loop_
_entity_poly.entity_id
_entity_poly.type
_entity_poly.pdbx_seq_one_letter_code
_entity_poly.pdbx_strand_id
1 'polypeptide(L)'
;MNISQPTVVFVSKKGLQKILNVQKKLPIIQKIIIMDSKTDYQGFQSMYTFVTSHLPPGFNEYDFVPESFDRDKTIALIMNSSGSTGLPKGVALPH
;
A
#
# COMPACT_ATOMS: atom_id res chain seq x y z
N MET A 1 -4.99 2.33 -16.58
CA MET A 1 -5.34 0.97 -16.11
C MET A 1 -5.59 1.10 -14.61
N ASN A 2 -6.85 0.95 -14.20
CA ASN A 2 -7.32 1.30 -12.85
C ASN A 2 -7.82 0.03 -12.16
N ILE A 3 -6.94 -0.96 -12.00
CA ILE A 3 -7.30 -2.31 -11.58
C ILE A 3 -7.53 -2.37 -10.06
N SER A 4 -6.52 -2.02 -9.27
CA SER A 4 -6.57 -2.13 -7.80
C SER A 4 -7.05 -0.87 -7.07
N GLN A 5 -7.05 0.29 -7.76
CA GLN A 5 -7.49 1.60 -7.24
C GLN A 5 -7.13 1.86 -5.75
N PRO A 6 -5.83 1.82 -5.40
CA PRO A 6 -5.42 1.88 -4.00
C PRO A 6 -5.58 3.28 -3.40
N THR A 7 -6.05 3.35 -2.15
CA THR A 7 -6.11 4.60 -1.37
C THR A 7 -4.73 5.01 -0.83
N VAL A 8 -3.91 4.03 -0.47
CA VAL A 8 -2.56 4.20 0.09
C VAL A 8 -1.54 3.47 -0.78
N VAL A 9 -0.44 4.14 -1.11
CA VAL A 9 0.67 3.54 -1.88
C VAL A 9 1.95 3.59 -1.07
N PHE A 10 2.50 2.41 -0.77
CA PHE A 10 3.84 2.26 -0.22
C PHE A 10 4.84 2.20 -1.38
N VAL A 11 5.89 3.03 -1.34
CA VAL A 11 6.84 3.16 -2.45
C VAL A 11 8.26 3.39 -1.93
N SER A 12 9.25 2.96 -2.72
CA SER A 12 10.64 3.37 -2.49
C SER A 12 10.92 4.79 -2.97
N LYS A 13 12.00 5.42 -2.50
CA LYS A 13 12.47 6.72 -2.97
C LYS A 13 12.67 6.74 -4.48
N LYS A 14 13.20 5.65 -5.05
CA LYS A 14 13.38 5.49 -6.51
C LYS A 14 12.06 5.49 -7.28
N GLY A 15 10.97 5.00 -6.67
CA GLY A 15 9.66 4.91 -7.29
C GLY A 15 8.79 6.17 -7.14
N LEU A 16 9.12 7.07 -6.21
CA LEU A 16 8.26 8.20 -5.83
C LEU A 16 7.82 9.05 -7.03
N GLN A 17 8.76 9.47 -7.88
CA GLN A 17 8.43 10.34 -9.02
C GLN A 17 7.48 9.66 -10.02
N LYS A 18 7.55 8.33 -10.17
CA LYS A 18 6.61 7.58 -11.01
C LYS A 18 5.21 7.62 -10.39
N ILE A 19 5.10 7.42 -9.08
CA ILE A 19 3.82 7.43 -8.36
C ILE A 19 3.17 8.82 -8.35
N LEU A 20 3.95 9.90 -8.21
CA LEU A 20 3.40 11.27 -8.28
C LEU A 20 2.76 11.56 -9.63
N ASN A 21 3.34 11.07 -10.73
CA ASN A 21 2.74 11.20 -12.06
C ASN A 21 1.48 10.35 -12.24
N VAL A 22 1.40 9.20 -11.56
CA VAL A 22 0.21 8.35 -11.54
C VAL A 22 -0.90 8.98 -10.70
N GLN A 23 -0.59 9.55 -9.53
CA GLN A 23 -1.55 10.18 -8.63
C GLN A 23 -2.31 11.33 -9.32
N LYS A 24 -1.65 12.12 -10.17
CA LYS A 24 -2.30 13.15 -11.00
C LYS A 24 -3.45 12.62 -11.86
N LYS A 25 -3.38 11.35 -12.26
CA LYS A 25 -4.39 10.65 -13.07
C LYS A 25 -5.32 9.77 -12.25
N LEU A 26 -4.96 9.49 -11.00
CA LEU A 26 -5.67 8.62 -10.06
C LEU A 26 -5.84 9.35 -8.72
N PRO A 27 -6.79 10.29 -8.62
CA PRO A 27 -7.01 11.07 -7.41
C PRO A 27 -7.49 10.22 -6.22
N ILE A 28 -7.85 8.95 -6.44
CA ILE A 28 -8.16 8.00 -5.37
C ILE A 28 -6.94 7.70 -4.47
N ILE A 29 -5.71 7.91 -4.96
CA ILE A 29 -4.50 7.79 -4.14
C ILE A 29 -4.41 9.01 -3.22
N GLN A 30 -4.78 8.81 -1.96
CA GLN A 30 -4.83 9.86 -0.94
C GLN A 30 -3.54 9.93 -0.10
N LYS A 31 -2.79 8.82 -0.01
CA LYS A 31 -1.58 8.74 0.82
C LYS A 31 -0.45 8.02 0.09
N ILE A 32 0.76 8.56 0.19
CA ILE A 32 2.00 7.94 -0.27
C ILE A 32 2.95 7.82 0.93
N ILE A 33 3.52 6.64 1.14
CA ILE A 33 4.41 6.32 2.26
C ILE A 33 5.74 5.78 1.72
N ILE A 34 6.86 6.29 2.24
CA ILE A 34 8.21 5.95 1.79
C ILE A 34 8.76 4.76 2.58
N MET A 35 9.01 3.64 1.92
CA MET A 35 9.40 2.37 2.57
C MET A 35 10.88 2.28 2.93
N ASP A 36 11.77 2.84 2.10
CA ASP A 36 13.23 2.69 2.17
C ASP A 36 13.91 3.94 2.76
N SER A 37 13.25 4.56 3.75
CA SER A 37 13.76 5.72 4.48
C SER A 37 13.39 5.64 5.96
N LYS A 38 14.30 6.05 6.85
CA LYS A 38 14.01 6.19 8.29
C LYS A 38 13.32 7.51 8.62
N THR A 39 13.57 8.54 7.82
CA THR A 39 12.97 9.88 7.96
C THR A 39 12.06 10.18 6.78
N ASP A 40 11.15 11.14 6.97
CA ASP A 40 10.35 11.71 5.90
C ASP A 40 11.22 12.13 4.71
N TYR A 41 10.66 12.01 3.51
CA TYR A 41 11.39 12.25 2.27
C TYR A 41 10.52 13.04 1.30
N GLN A 42 11.02 14.20 0.87
CA GLN A 42 10.33 15.11 -0.07
C GLN A 42 8.89 15.49 0.37
N GLY A 43 8.66 15.65 1.67
CA GLY A 43 7.35 16.00 2.22
C GLY A 43 6.39 14.81 2.40
N PHE A 44 6.84 13.58 2.14
CA PHE A 44 6.07 12.36 2.37
C PHE A 44 6.58 11.61 3.61
N GLN A 45 5.64 11.06 4.39
CA GLN A 45 5.97 10.27 5.58
C GLN A 45 6.78 9.02 5.20
N SER A 46 7.79 8.70 6.00
CA SER A 46 8.41 7.39 5.96
C SER A 46 7.50 6.34 6.60
N MET A 47 7.77 5.06 6.36
CA MET A 47 7.11 3.97 7.07
C MET A 47 7.30 4.13 8.59
N TYR A 48 8.49 4.54 9.03
CA TYR A 48 8.78 4.74 10.45
C TYR A 48 7.91 5.84 11.06
N THR A 49 7.88 7.04 10.47
CA THR A 49 7.09 8.16 11.01
C THR A 49 5.59 7.93 10.85
N PHE A 50 5.16 7.22 9.80
CA PHE A 50 3.78 6.81 9.64
C PHE A 50 3.34 5.89 10.79
N VAL A 51 4.11 4.84 11.09
CA VAL A 51 3.80 3.91 12.18
C VAL A 51 3.80 4.63 13.53
N THR A 52 4.87 5.37 13.86
CA THR A 52 4.97 6.03 15.18
C THR A 52 3.92 7.12 15.41
N SER A 53 3.40 7.76 14.36
CA SER A 53 2.30 8.73 14.48
C SER A 53 0.92 8.12 14.66
N HIS A 54 0.75 6.81 14.42
CA HIS A 54 -0.53 6.10 14.56
C HIS A 54 -0.56 5.08 15.71
N LEU A 55 0.58 4.83 16.36
CA LEU A 55 0.62 3.98 17.54
C LEU A 55 0.23 4.77 18.79
N PRO A 56 -0.59 4.20 19.68
CA PRO A 56 -0.85 4.81 20.98
C PRO A 56 0.41 4.82 21.85
N PRO A 57 0.53 5.77 22.80
CA PRO A 57 1.61 5.75 23.79
C PRO A 57 1.63 4.43 24.55
N GLY A 58 2.81 3.81 24.66
CA GLY A 58 2.97 2.52 25.35
C GLY A 58 2.45 1.31 24.58
N PHE A 59 2.26 1.43 23.25
CA PHE A 59 1.96 0.27 22.40
C PHE A 59 2.97 -0.87 22.64
N ASN A 60 2.43 -2.08 22.80
CA ASN A 60 3.16 -3.33 22.96
C ASN A 60 2.67 -4.32 21.91
N GLU A 61 3.57 -4.77 21.04
CA GLU A 61 3.26 -5.66 19.92
C GLU A 61 2.77 -7.04 20.36
N TYR A 62 3.11 -7.49 21.58
CA TYR A 62 2.67 -8.78 22.11
C TYR A 62 1.18 -8.80 22.47
N ASP A 63 0.58 -7.62 22.65
CA ASP A 63 -0.85 -7.47 22.95
C ASP A 63 -1.71 -7.37 21.67
N PHE A 64 -1.08 -7.30 20.50
CA PHE A 64 -1.79 -7.21 19.22
C PHE A 64 -2.47 -8.54 18.87
N VAL A 65 -3.77 -8.48 18.61
CA VAL A 65 -4.56 -9.61 18.10
C VAL A 65 -5.01 -9.28 16.67
N PRO A 66 -4.66 -10.10 15.66
CA PRO A 66 -5.14 -9.91 14.29
C PRO A 66 -6.66 -10.02 14.20
N GLU A 67 -7.26 -9.28 13.26
CA GLU A 67 -8.70 -9.38 12.97
C GLU A 67 -9.09 -10.78 12.51
N SER A 68 -10.30 -11.22 12.88
CA SER A 68 -10.90 -12.48 12.42
C SER A 68 -11.90 -12.21 11.30
N PHE A 69 -11.85 -13.01 10.23
CA PHE A 69 -12.67 -12.84 9.03
C PHE A 69 -12.82 -14.15 8.26
N ASP A 70 -13.75 -14.20 7.30
CA ASP A 70 -13.94 -15.34 6.40
C ASP A 70 -12.77 -15.40 5.41
N ARG A 71 -11.88 -16.39 5.60
CA ARG A 71 -10.65 -16.56 4.82
C ARG A 71 -10.93 -16.72 3.33
N ASP A 72 -11.98 -17.44 2.96
CA ASP A 72 -12.24 -17.82 1.58
C ASP A 72 -12.91 -16.66 0.79
N LYS A 73 -13.49 -15.69 1.50
CA LYS A 73 -14.10 -14.49 0.91
C LYS A 73 -13.23 -13.25 0.95
N THR A 74 -12.34 -13.15 1.93
CA THR A 74 -11.52 -11.95 2.12
C THR A 74 -10.34 -12.01 1.14
N ILE A 75 -10.18 -10.97 0.31
CA ILE A 75 -9.07 -10.88 -0.64
C ILE A 75 -7.83 -10.36 0.07
N ALA A 76 -6.76 -11.14 0.07
CA ALA A 76 -5.47 -10.77 0.64
C ALA A 76 -4.60 -10.00 -0.37
N LEU A 77 -4.60 -10.43 -1.65
CA LEU A 77 -3.72 -9.88 -2.67
C LEU A 77 -4.44 -9.66 -4.01
N ILE A 78 -4.09 -8.57 -4.68
CA ILE A 78 -4.43 -8.34 -6.09
C ILE A 78 -3.10 -8.31 -6.87
N MET A 79 -2.80 -9.39 -7.59
CA MET A 79 -1.54 -9.56 -8.32
C MET A 79 -1.72 -9.28 -9.81
N ASN A 80 -0.76 -8.58 -10.42
CA ASN A 80 -0.81 -8.30 -11.85
C ASN A 80 -0.28 -9.50 -12.66
N SER A 81 -1.05 -9.96 -13.63
CA SER A 81 -0.65 -10.98 -14.62
C SER A 81 -0.99 -10.50 -16.04
N SER A 82 -0.13 -10.77 -17.03
CA SER A 82 -0.35 -10.39 -18.44
C SER A 82 -1.22 -11.39 -19.22
N GLY A 83 -1.44 -12.59 -18.69
CA GLY A 83 -2.23 -13.66 -19.34
C GLY A 83 -1.80 -13.98 -20.78
N SER A 84 -2.64 -14.74 -21.50
CA SER A 84 -2.41 -15.09 -22.92
C SER A 84 -2.74 -13.96 -23.90
N THR A 85 -3.51 -12.97 -23.46
CA THR A 85 -3.99 -11.85 -24.29
C THR A 85 -3.08 -10.61 -24.23
N GLY A 86 -2.00 -10.64 -23.44
CA GLY A 86 -1.01 -9.55 -23.31
C GLY A 86 -1.46 -8.33 -22.48
N LEU A 87 -2.75 -8.16 -22.23
CA LEU A 87 -3.30 -7.09 -21.38
C LEU A 87 -3.11 -7.40 -19.89
N PRO A 88 -2.69 -6.42 -19.06
CA PRO A 88 -2.59 -6.60 -17.61
C PRO A 88 -3.96 -6.87 -16.97
N LYS A 89 -4.04 -7.94 -16.18
CA LYS A 89 -5.20 -8.34 -15.38
C LYS A 89 -4.80 -8.35 -13.90
N GLY A 90 -5.74 -7.98 -13.02
CA GLY A 90 -5.59 -8.17 -11.58
C GLY A 90 -6.19 -9.51 -11.17
N VAL A 91 -5.36 -10.40 -10.65
CA VAL A 91 -5.78 -11.69 -10.08
C VAL A 91 -6.04 -11.47 -8.60
N ALA A 92 -7.29 -11.69 -8.17
CA ALA A 92 -7.68 -11.63 -6.76
C ALA A 92 -7.37 -12.97 -6.08
N LEU A 93 -6.59 -12.94 -5.01
CA LEU A 93 -6.21 -14.10 -4.22
C LEU A 93 -6.77 -13.94 -2.80
N PRO A 94 -7.57 -14.91 -2.29
CA PRO A 94 -8.05 -14.91 -0.91
C PRO A 94 -6.91 -15.16 0.09
N HIS A 95 -7.22 -15.07 1.38
CA HIS A 95 -6.27 -15.33 2.48
C HIS A 95 -5.78 -16.78 2.57
#